data_AF-A0A822H4I6-F1
#
_entry.id   AF-A0A822H4I6-F1
#
_cell.length_a   1.000
_cell.length_b   1.000
_cell.length_c   1.000
_cell.angle_alpha   90.00
_cell.angle_beta   90.00
_cell.angle_gamma   90.00
#
_symmetry.space_group_name_H-M   'P 1'
#
loop_
_entity.id
_entity.type
_entity.pdbx_description
1 polymer ?
#
loop_
_entity_poly.entity_id
_entity_poly.type
_entity_poly.pdbx_seq_one_letter_code
_entity_poly.pdbx_strand_id
1 'polypeptide(L)'
;MKSFERNTSKAVPHATVISFNVIIEFVCVFFPRCEVELLSTIDFSKDKKYRERDGIRQNQTAGFYKYLSRTRHKRNSRRELVCVAITMADIYVDEVEDWVYGQAQIIDGLGVYSFARLDPLYPTSPQTLFSSPLTDEHR
;
A
#
# COMPACT_ATOMS: atom_id res chain seq x y z
N MET A 1 -2.40 48.51 25.31
CA MET A 1 -2.57 48.26 23.87
C MET A 1 -1.29 47.63 23.33
N LYS A 2 -1.18 46.30 23.41
CA LYS A 2 -0.17 45.46 22.73
C LYS A 2 -0.85 44.12 22.39
N SER A 3 -0.56 43.67 21.18
CA SER A 3 -1.34 42.78 20.33
C SER A 3 -1.40 41.33 20.80
N PHE A 4 -2.57 40.74 20.61
CA PHE A 4 -2.88 39.32 20.77
C PHE A 4 -2.31 38.56 19.56
N GLU A 5 -1.22 37.81 19.75
CA GLU A 5 -0.67 36.95 18.70
C GLU A 5 -1.61 35.76 18.47
N ARG A 6 -2.16 35.70 17.26
CA ARG A 6 -2.97 34.58 16.77
C ARG A 6 -2.07 33.35 16.65
N ASN A 7 -2.31 32.39 17.54
CA ASN A 7 -1.79 31.04 17.46
C ASN A 7 -2.36 30.38 16.19
N THR A 8 -1.60 30.41 15.09
CA THR A 8 -1.97 29.69 13.87
C THR A 8 -1.79 28.20 14.12
N SER A 9 -2.90 27.54 14.46
CA SER A 9 -3.03 26.08 14.40
C SER A 9 -2.55 25.62 13.02
N LYS A 10 -1.38 25.00 12.97
CA LYS A 10 -0.96 24.22 11.79
C LYS A 10 -1.97 23.08 11.68
N ALA A 11 -2.77 23.10 10.64
CA ALA A 11 -3.66 22.00 10.30
C ALA A 11 -2.81 20.73 10.23
N VAL A 12 -3.08 19.79 11.13
CA VAL A 12 -2.53 18.44 11.05
C VAL A 12 -3.11 17.84 9.77
N PRO A 13 -2.30 17.38 8.80
CA PRO A 13 -2.83 16.73 7.62
C PRO A 13 -3.71 15.57 8.09
N HIS A 14 -4.96 15.56 7.65
CA HIS A 14 -5.88 14.45 7.88
C HIS A 14 -5.22 13.19 7.32
N ALA A 15 -4.56 12.42 8.18
CA ALA A 15 -4.04 11.13 7.81
C ALA A 15 -5.25 10.30 7.36
N THR A 16 -5.27 9.89 6.10
CA THR A 16 -6.27 8.96 5.59
C THR A 16 -6.09 7.66 6.36
N VAL A 17 -6.94 7.43 7.36
CA VAL A 17 -6.95 6.17 8.11
C VAL A 17 -7.76 5.18 7.30
N ILE A 18 -7.07 4.26 6.61
CA ILE A 18 -7.74 3.09 6.03
C ILE A 18 -8.26 2.23 7.18
N SER A 19 -9.58 2.12 7.29
CA SER A 19 -10.19 1.13 8.17
C SER A 19 -10.02 -0.25 7.54
N PHE A 20 -9.13 -1.07 8.10
CA PHE A 20 -8.93 -2.45 7.65
C PHE A 20 -10.22 -3.30 7.78
N ASN A 21 -11.15 -2.92 8.65
CA ASN A 21 -12.43 -3.61 8.78
C ASN A 21 -13.24 -3.58 7.47
N VAL A 22 -13.23 -2.45 6.74
CA VAL A 22 -13.93 -2.35 5.45
C VAL A 22 -13.31 -3.30 4.42
N ILE A 23 -11.99 -3.41 4.41
CA ILE A 23 -11.29 -4.35 3.51
C ILE A 23 -11.63 -5.79 3.89
N ILE A 24 -11.65 -6.12 5.19
CA ILE A 24 -12.01 -7.46 5.68
C ILE A 24 -13.44 -7.81 5.29
N GLU A 25 -14.41 -6.91 5.54
CA GLU A 25 -15.81 -7.10 5.16
C GLU A 25 -15.94 -7.33 3.65
N PHE A 26 -15.29 -6.50 2.84
CA PHE A 26 -15.28 -6.67 1.39
C PHE A 26 -14.72 -8.03 0.98
N VAL A 27 -13.55 -8.42 1.49
CA VAL A 27 -12.93 -9.73 1.18
C VAL A 27 -13.86 -10.87 1.59
N CYS A 28 -14.49 -10.81 2.76
CA CYS A 28 -15.44 -11.83 3.22
C CYS A 28 -16.67 -11.97 2.30
N VAL A 29 -17.11 -10.90 1.64
CA VAL A 29 -18.21 -10.97 0.67
C VAL A 29 -17.80 -11.73 -0.60
N PHE A 30 -16.59 -11.49 -1.12
CA PHE A 30 -16.10 -12.17 -2.33
C PHE A 30 -15.60 -13.59 -2.08
N PHE A 31 -15.12 -13.87 -0.87
CA PHE A 31 -14.59 -15.16 -0.46
C PHE A 31 -15.32 -15.73 0.76
N PRO A 32 -16.64 -16.02 0.67
CA PRO A 32 -17.51 -16.31 1.82
C PRO A 32 -17.19 -17.61 2.58
N ARG A 33 -16.27 -18.43 2.05
CA ARG A 33 -15.78 -19.66 2.69
C ARG A 33 -14.35 -19.55 3.20
N CYS A 34 -13.75 -18.36 3.11
CA CYS A 34 -12.41 -18.09 3.61
C CYS A 34 -12.50 -17.26 4.88
N GLU A 35 -11.87 -17.73 5.94
CA GLU A 35 -11.65 -16.93 7.14
C GLU A 35 -10.59 -15.87 6.84
N VAL A 36 -10.88 -14.61 7.20
CA VAL A 36 -9.96 -13.49 7.03
C VAL A 36 -9.44 -13.08 8.40
N GLU A 37 -8.14 -13.23 8.60
CA GLU A 37 -7.45 -12.83 9.83
C GLU A 37 -6.63 -11.55 9.58
N LEU A 38 -6.84 -10.53 10.42
CA LEU A 38 -5.99 -9.34 10.43
C LEU A 38 -4.75 -9.59 11.30
N LEU A 39 -3.58 -9.58 10.68
CA LEU A 39 -2.31 -9.72 11.37
C LEU A 39 -1.81 -8.38 11.94
N SER A 40 -0.87 -8.45 12.88
CA SER A 40 -0.23 -7.26 13.47
C SER A 40 0.49 -6.42 12.39
N THR A 41 0.37 -5.10 12.49
CA THR A 41 1.10 -4.15 11.64
C THR A 41 2.61 -4.30 11.83
N ILE A 42 3.35 -4.09 10.74
CA ILE A 42 4.80 -4.19 10.70
C ILE A 42 5.39 -2.86 10.21
N ASP A 43 6.50 -2.43 10.81
CA ASP A 43 7.25 -1.30 10.30
C ASP A 43 8.17 -1.77 9.15
N PHE A 44 7.81 -1.40 7.93
CA PHE A 44 8.56 -1.74 6.73
C PHE A 44 9.57 -0.65 6.32
N SER A 45 9.67 0.45 7.08
CA SER A 45 10.57 1.57 6.76
C SER A 45 12.06 1.19 6.83
N LYS A 46 12.39 0.10 7.52
CA LYS A 46 13.75 -0.42 7.67
C LYS A 46 14.16 -1.40 6.59
N ASP A 47 13.26 -1.75 5.66
CA ASP A 47 13.65 -2.61 4.55
C ASP A 47 14.66 -1.91 3.65
N LYS A 48 15.70 -2.66 3.26
CA LYS A 48 16.82 -2.14 2.47
C LYS A 48 16.58 -2.21 0.97
N LYS A 49 15.53 -2.92 0.54
CA LYS A 49 15.18 -3.04 -0.87
C LYS A 49 14.18 -1.95 -1.24
N TYR A 50 14.72 -0.77 -1.50
CA TYR A 50 13.96 0.38 -1.96
C TYR A 50 14.76 1.14 -3.01
N ARG A 51 14.08 2.01 -3.75
CA ARG A 51 14.68 3.04 -4.58
C ARG A 51 14.02 4.38 -4.31
N GLU A 52 14.68 5.45 -4.70
CA GLU A 52 14.09 6.78 -4.76
C GLU A 52 13.90 7.16 -6.22
N ARG A 53 12.68 7.55 -6.58
CA ARG A 53 12.34 8.06 -7.91
C ARG A 53 11.42 9.25 -7.74
N ASP A 54 11.75 10.37 -8.39
CA ASP A 54 11.00 11.63 -8.31
C ASP A 54 10.78 12.13 -6.86
N GLY A 55 11.75 11.89 -5.97
CA GLY A 55 11.65 12.23 -4.55
C GLY A 55 10.72 11.33 -3.75
N ILE A 56 10.22 10.25 -4.34
CA ILE A 56 9.36 9.26 -3.70
C ILE A 56 10.16 7.99 -3.43
N ARG A 57 10.12 7.53 -2.17
CA ARG A 57 10.64 6.23 -1.79
C ARG A 57 9.68 5.13 -2.23
N GLN A 58 10.18 4.20 -3.03
CA GLN A 58 9.44 3.04 -3.50
C GLN A 58 10.08 1.77 -2.96
N ASN A 59 9.30 0.88 -2.33
CA ASN A 59 9.80 -0.39 -1.80
C ASN A 59 9.64 -1.52 -2.82
N GLN A 60 10.63 -2.40 -2.91
CA GLN A 60 10.55 -3.55 -3.82
C GLN A 60 9.59 -4.61 -3.27
N THR A 61 8.68 -5.13 -4.09
CA THR A 61 7.73 -6.19 -3.70
C THR A 61 8.43 -7.45 -3.15
N ALA A 62 9.62 -7.77 -3.68
CA ALA A 62 10.45 -8.89 -3.21
C ALA A 62 10.82 -8.81 -1.72
N GLY A 63 10.93 -7.59 -1.16
CA GLY A 63 11.14 -7.39 0.28
C GLY A 63 9.96 -7.92 1.09
N PHE A 64 8.73 -7.59 0.66
CA PHE A 64 7.49 -8.03 1.31
C PHE A 64 7.36 -9.54 1.26
N TYR A 65 7.55 -10.18 0.10
CA TYR A 65 7.48 -11.64 -0.01
C TYR A 65 8.48 -12.33 0.90
N LYS A 66 9.73 -11.84 0.95
CA LYS A 66 10.75 -12.37 1.84
C LYS A 66 10.32 -12.29 3.31
N TYR A 67 9.68 -11.19 3.72
CA TYR A 67 9.13 -11.07 5.06
C TYR A 67 7.98 -12.06 5.31
N LEU A 68 7.00 -12.10 4.41
CA LEU A 68 5.81 -12.95 4.52
C LEU A 68 6.20 -14.44 4.56
N SER A 69 7.11 -14.90 3.71
CA SER A 69 7.60 -16.28 3.71
C SER A 69 8.34 -16.61 5.00
N ARG A 70 9.22 -15.72 5.48
CA ARG A 70 9.99 -15.94 6.71
C ARG A 70 9.13 -16.02 7.95
N THR A 71 8.02 -15.29 7.98
CA THR A 71 7.12 -15.25 9.14
C THR A 71 5.98 -16.26 9.07
N ARG A 72 5.89 -17.06 8.00
CA ARG A 72 4.84 -18.07 7.81
C ARG A 72 4.73 -19.06 8.96
N HIS A 73 5.85 -19.50 9.53
CA HIS A 73 5.85 -20.40 10.69
C HIS A 73 5.26 -19.80 11.98
N LYS A 74 5.14 -18.47 12.06
CA LYS A 74 4.53 -17.76 13.20
C LYS A 74 3.01 -17.60 13.05
N ARG A 75 2.48 -17.96 11.88
CA ARG A 75 1.06 -17.91 11.54
C ARG A 75 0.49 -19.33 11.53
N ASN A 76 -0.82 -19.46 11.35
CA ASN A 76 -1.45 -20.76 11.17
C ASN A 76 -1.20 -21.33 9.75
N SER A 77 0.07 -21.60 9.44
CA SER A 77 0.57 -21.93 8.10
C SER A 77 -0.08 -23.17 7.47
N ARG A 78 -0.64 -24.08 8.28
CA ARG A 78 -1.34 -25.28 7.81
C ARG A 78 -2.73 -25.00 7.24
N ARG A 79 -3.31 -23.83 7.56
CA ARG A 79 -4.63 -23.39 7.08
C ARG A 79 -4.58 -22.14 6.21
N GLU A 80 -3.44 -21.45 6.20
CA GLU A 80 -3.20 -20.27 5.37
C GLU A 80 -3.22 -20.63 3.88
N LEU A 81 -4.26 -20.17 3.18
CA LEU A 81 -4.36 -20.24 1.72
C LEU A 81 -3.55 -19.12 1.05
N VAL A 82 -3.75 -17.90 1.53
CA VAL A 82 -3.09 -16.70 1.03
C VAL A 82 -2.72 -15.74 2.15
N CYS A 83 -1.64 -14.99 1.97
CA CYS A 83 -1.23 -13.91 2.87
C CYS A 83 -0.88 -12.66 2.05
N VAL A 84 -1.60 -11.57 2.30
CA VAL A 84 -1.47 -10.32 1.54
C VAL A 84 -0.98 -9.20 2.46
N ALA A 85 0.16 -8.60 2.12
CA ALA A 85 0.61 -7.36 2.74
C ALA A 85 -0.16 -6.18 2.14
N ILE A 86 -0.69 -5.31 2.99
CA ILE A 86 -1.33 -4.05 2.56
C ILE A 86 -0.46 -2.89 3.06
N THR A 87 -0.17 -1.92 2.19
CA THR A 87 0.74 -0.83 2.52
C THR A 87 0.30 0.51 1.94
N MET A 88 0.75 1.60 2.56
CA MET A 88 0.68 2.98 2.03
C MET A 88 2.01 3.41 1.38
N ALA A 89 3.03 2.56 1.36
CA ALA A 89 4.28 2.85 0.67
C ALA A 89 4.13 2.59 -0.84
N ASP A 90 4.70 3.44 -1.69
CA ASP A 90 4.76 3.14 -3.13
C ASP A 90 5.63 1.89 -3.36
N ILE A 91 5.27 1.07 -4.35
CA ILE A 91 5.93 -0.21 -4.58
C ILE A 91 6.29 -0.42 -6.05
N TYR A 92 7.34 -1.20 -6.28
CA TYR A 92 7.80 -1.58 -7.61
C TYR A 92 8.23 -3.06 -7.63
N VAL A 93 8.19 -3.68 -8.81
CA VAL A 93 8.49 -5.11 -8.97
C VAL A 93 9.99 -5.30 -9.25
N ASP A 94 10.46 -4.78 -10.38
CA ASP A 94 11.87 -4.81 -10.74
C ASP A 94 12.37 -3.45 -11.29
N GLU A 95 13.62 -3.40 -11.74
CA GLU A 95 14.24 -2.16 -12.22
C GLU A 95 13.61 -1.62 -13.52
N VAL A 96 12.79 -2.42 -14.21
CA VAL A 96 12.13 -2.08 -15.48
C VAL A 96 10.82 -1.34 -15.24
N GLU A 97 9.96 -1.79 -14.32
CA GLU A 97 8.69 -1.09 -14.07
C GLU A 97 8.86 0.12 -13.16
N ASP A 98 8.07 1.16 -13.42
CA ASP A 98 8.09 2.40 -12.65
C ASP A 98 7.45 2.28 -11.26
N TRP A 99 6.32 1.57 -11.18
CA TRP A 99 5.56 1.31 -9.95
C TRP A 99 4.40 0.35 -10.28
N VAL A 100 3.80 -0.25 -9.25
CA VAL A 100 2.58 -1.06 -9.37
C VAL A 100 1.63 -0.82 -8.21
N TYR A 101 0.33 -1.05 -8.42
CA TYR A 101 -0.64 -1.10 -7.31
C TYR A 101 -0.49 -2.36 -6.46
N GLY A 102 0.04 -3.43 -7.04
CA GLY A 102 0.19 -4.69 -6.32
C GLY A 102 0.83 -5.75 -7.19
N GLN A 103 1.25 -6.84 -6.54
CA GLN A 103 1.77 -8.02 -7.19
C GLN A 103 1.44 -9.24 -6.32
N ALA A 104 1.32 -10.41 -6.95
CA ALA A 104 1.11 -11.68 -6.28
C ALA A 104 2.10 -12.75 -6.75
N GLN A 105 2.52 -13.60 -5.82
CA GLN A 105 3.18 -14.88 -6.06
C GLN A 105 2.15 -16.00 -5.86
N ILE A 106 1.46 -16.38 -6.95
CA ILE A 106 0.32 -17.31 -6.92
C ILE A 106 0.71 -18.66 -6.32
N ILE A 107 1.87 -19.20 -6.69
CA ILE A 107 2.35 -20.51 -6.23
C ILE A 107 2.58 -20.52 -4.72
N ASP A 108 3.11 -19.43 -4.18
CA ASP A 108 3.43 -19.31 -2.76
C ASP A 108 2.25 -18.82 -1.91
N GLY A 109 1.15 -18.40 -2.56
CA GLY A 109 0.00 -17.81 -1.89
C GLY A 109 0.31 -16.45 -1.26
N LEU A 110 1.21 -15.66 -1.84
CA LEU A 110 1.64 -14.37 -1.27
C LEU A 110 1.21 -13.21 -2.15
N GLY A 111 0.84 -12.09 -1.53
CA GLY A 111 0.50 -10.86 -2.23
C GLY A 111 0.99 -9.62 -1.51
N VAL A 112 1.13 -8.54 -2.26
CA VAL A 112 1.27 -7.19 -1.72
C VAL A 112 0.40 -6.23 -2.53
N TYR A 113 -0.31 -5.35 -1.84
CA TYR A 113 -1.11 -4.29 -2.43
C TYR A 113 -0.77 -2.95 -1.78
N SER A 114 -0.57 -1.92 -2.60
CA SER A 114 -0.27 -0.56 -2.19
C SER A 114 -1.43 0.38 -2.51
N PHE A 115 -1.86 1.10 -1.49
CA PHE A 115 -2.80 2.21 -1.60
C PHE A 115 -2.11 3.56 -1.80
N ALA A 116 -0.77 3.61 -1.90
CA ALA A 116 -0.01 4.86 -1.90
C ALA A 116 -0.54 5.86 -2.92
N ARG A 117 -0.71 5.42 -4.17
CA ARG A 117 -1.17 6.26 -5.30
C ARG A 117 -2.68 6.51 -5.33
N LEU A 118 -3.43 5.89 -4.43
CA LEU A 118 -4.85 6.18 -4.21
C LEU A 118 -5.05 7.21 -3.09
N ASP A 119 -3.99 7.57 -2.37
CA ASP A 119 -4.03 8.66 -1.39
C ASP A 119 -4.25 9.99 -2.12
N PRO A 120 -5.29 10.77 -1.80
CA PRO A 120 -5.48 12.11 -2.36
C PRO A 120 -4.30 13.06 -2.13
N LEU A 121 -3.45 12.76 -1.13
CA LEU A 121 -2.25 13.52 -0.82
C LEU A 121 -0.98 12.99 -1.50
N TYR A 122 -1.09 11.96 -2.35
CA TYR A 122 0.06 11.40 -3.03
C TYR A 122 0.73 12.46 -3.91
N PRO A 123 2.08 12.59 -3.87
CA PRO A 123 2.77 13.59 -4.67
C PRO A 123 2.53 13.32 -6.16
N THR A 124 1.71 14.15 -6.79
CA THR A 124 1.61 14.17 -8.25
C THR A 124 2.83 14.93 -8.76
N SER A 125 3.73 14.24 -9.44
CA SER A 125 4.73 14.95 -10.24
C SER A 125 4.00 15.76 -11.31
N PRO A 126 4.49 16.95 -11.71
CA PRO A 126 3.86 17.75 -12.77
C PRO A 126 3.63 16.96 -14.08
N GLN A 127 4.36 15.85 -14.28
CA GLN A 127 4.22 14.98 -15.45
C GLN A 127 3.03 14.02 -15.37
N THR A 128 2.57 13.64 -14.16
CA THR A 128 1.41 12.74 -13.98
C THR A 128 0.05 13.39 -14.25
N LEU A 129 -0.03 14.72 -14.32
CA LEU A 129 -1.25 15.43 -14.73
C LEU A 129 -1.53 15.32 -16.24
N PHE A 130 -0.56 14.84 -17.03
CA PHE A 130 -0.67 14.77 -18.49
C PHE A 130 -0.83 13.35 -19.05
N SER A 131 -0.84 12.31 -18.20
CA SER A 131 -1.00 10.92 -18.63
C SER A 131 -2.32 10.29 -18.15
N SER A 132 -3.44 11.02 -18.30
CA SER A 132 -4.71 10.49 -18.83
C SER A 132 -5.78 11.58 -18.85
N PRO A 133 -6.38 11.81 -20.01
CA PRO A 133 -7.80 11.53 -20.14
C PRO A 133 -7.94 10.22 -20.90
N LEU A 134 -8.72 9.28 -20.36
CA LEU A 134 -9.44 8.35 -21.20
C LEU A 134 -10.16 9.21 -22.25
N THR A 135 -9.70 9.17 -23.50
CA THR A 135 -10.43 9.76 -24.60
C THR A 135 -11.75 9.02 -24.72
N ASP A 136 -12.85 9.77 -24.58
CA ASP A 136 -14.25 9.37 -24.79
C ASP A 136 -14.53 8.93 -26.26
N GLU A 137 -13.65 8.18 -26.92
CA GLU A 137 -13.82 7.78 -28.34
C GLU A 137 -14.42 6.37 -28.55
N HIS A 138 -14.91 5.71 -27.50
CA HIS A 138 -15.63 4.43 -27.64
C HIS A 138 -16.98 4.42 -26.90
N ARG A 139 -17.81 5.44 -27.15
CA ARG A 139 -19.26 5.37 -26.93
C ARG A 139 -20.01 5.52 -28.25
#